data_AF-F5X4Y0-F1
#
_entry.id   AF-F5X4Y0-F1
#
_cell.length_a   1.000
_cell.length_b   1.000
_cell.length_c   1.000
_cell.angle_alpha   90.00
_cell.angle_beta   90.00
_cell.angle_gamma   90.00
#
_symmetry.space_group_name_H-M   'P 1'
#
loop_
_entity.id
_entity.type
_entity.pdbx_description
1 polymer ?
#
loop_
_entity_poly.entity_id
_entity_poly.type
_entity_poly.pdbx_seq_one_letter_code
_entity_poly.pdbx_strand_id
1 'polypeptide(L)'
;MFNLSFEELKTMGAEITTREIKQQPELWQEVFDYFISKKSEIEEFLKKVVVSSGGKKVKVIFTGAGTSEYIGETIYAYLQKHGDTEHFDFLSIGTTDIVSCPEYYFYENDTVLLVSFARSGNSPESVATVNLAEQLINNVYHLTITCAADGALAKRAKEQQNNLLLLMPERSNDAGFAMTGSFSCMMLTSLLVFDLKASLSDKERYIKVIRELANDVITREEELQHIVSKDFNRIVYLGSGCLKGLTHEAQLKILELTAGQIATLYDSSMGFRHGPKSFVDEQTIVITFVNNDPYVRQYDLDILEEVYTDQVAVETLAIAQKGKSNFSGDKFDFVEAELLPDAYLAFPMIFVAQIIALLSSVKVKNLPDTPSATGTVNRVVKGVTIHPFEK
;
A
#
# COMPACT_ATOMS: atom_id res chain seq x y z
N MET A 1 -11.31 19.35 4.04
CA MET A 1 -10.06 19.17 4.80
C MET A 1 -8.95 20.03 4.22
N PHE A 2 -8.60 19.90 2.95
CA PHE A 2 -7.45 20.56 2.32
C PHE A 2 -7.56 22.08 2.14
N ASN A 3 -8.77 22.63 2.26
CA ASN A 3 -9.07 24.07 2.25
C ASN A 3 -9.19 24.69 3.66
N LEU A 4 -9.14 23.86 4.71
CA LEU A 4 -9.18 24.35 6.10
C LEU A 4 -7.83 24.93 6.50
N SER A 5 -7.86 25.92 7.39
CA SER A 5 -6.66 26.47 7.99
C SER A 5 -5.99 25.47 8.95
N PHE A 6 -4.71 25.72 9.25
CA PHE A 6 -3.95 24.93 10.22
C PHE A 6 -4.66 24.84 11.58
N GLU A 7 -5.21 25.95 12.09
CA GLU A 7 -5.88 25.98 13.40
C GLU A 7 -7.21 25.20 13.40
N GLU A 8 -7.95 25.23 12.30
CA GLU A 8 -9.18 24.42 12.14
C GLU A 8 -8.83 22.93 12.15
N LEU A 9 -7.84 22.51 11.36
CA LEU A 9 -7.39 21.12 11.31
C LEU A 9 -6.84 20.63 12.65
N LYS A 10 -6.09 21.48 13.35
CA LYS A 10 -5.56 21.17 14.68
C LYS A 10 -6.67 20.98 15.71
N THR A 11 -7.72 21.81 15.66
CA THR A 11 -8.90 21.67 16.52
C THR A 11 -9.63 20.35 16.26
N MET A 12 -9.62 19.87 15.02
CA MET A 12 -10.19 18.59 14.61
C MET A 12 -9.26 17.39 14.86
N GLY A 13 -8.04 17.61 15.38
CA GLY A 13 -7.03 16.57 15.55
C GLY A 13 -6.66 15.87 14.23
N ALA A 14 -6.65 16.62 13.13
CA ALA A 14 -6.51 16.11 11.77
C ALA A 14 -5.39 16.79 10.96
N GLU A 15 -4.61 17.69 11.57
CA GLU A 15 -3.58 18.47 10.86
C GLU A 15 -2.52 17.56 10.24
N ILE A 16 -2.02 16.61 11.03
CA ILE A 16 -0.85 15.81 10.67
C ILE A 16 -1.23 14.88 9.51
N THR A 17 -2.31 14.12 9.68
CA THR A 17 -2.80 13.15 8.70
C THR A 17 -3.23 13.85 7.42
N THR A 18 -3.90 15.01 7.51
CA THR A 18 -4.30 15.79 6.32
C THR A 18 -3.08 16.26 5.53
N ARG A 19 -2.06 16.82 6.21
CA ARG A 19 -0.82 17.27 5.57
C ARG A 19 -0.06 16.11 4.96
N GLU A 20 0.04 14.99 5.64
CA GLU A 20 0.74 13.77 5.19
C GLU A 20 0.08 13.14 3.97
N ILE A 21 -1.25 13.14 3.89
CA ILE A 21 -1.97 12.76 2.67
C ILE A 21 -1.64 13.75 1.56
N LYS A 22 -1.87 15.06 1.78
CA LYS A 22 -1.76 16.11 0.76
C LYS A 22 -0.38 16.21 0.12
N GLN A 23 0.69 15.89 0.84
CA GLN A 23 2.06 15.99 0.33
C GLN A 23 2.50 14.84 -0.60
N GLN A 24 1.76 13.74 -0.67
CA GLN A 24 2.19 12.55 -1.42
C GLN A 24 2.61 12.82 -2.88
N PRO A 25 1.94 13.68 -3.67
CA PRO A 25 2.38 13.99 -5.03
C PRO A 25 3.78 14.63 -5.09
N GLU A 26 4.20 15.37 -4.07
CA GLU A 26 5.56 15.89 -3.96
C GLU A 26 6.54 14.77 -3.60
N LEU A 27 6.17 13.95 -2.61
CA LEU A 27 7.00 12.84 -2.14
C LEU A 27 7.28 11.80 -3.23
N TRP A 28 6.32 11.54 -4.13
CA TRP A 28 6.53 10.63 -5.25
C TRP A 28 7.58 11.14 -6.24
N GLN A 29 7.67 12.45 -6.44
CA GLN A 29 8.75 13.04 -7.23
C GLN A 29 10.09 12.91 -6.49
N GLU A 30 10.12 13.22 -5.20
CA GLU A 30 11.34 13.08 -4.38
C GLU A 30 11.85 11.62 -4.39
N VAL A 31 10.95 10.63 -4.31
CA VAL A 31 11.28 9.20 -4.45
C VAL A 31 11.85 8.88 -5.82
N PHE A 32 11.25 9.40 -6.89
CA PHE A 32 11.76 9.16 -8.24
C PHE A 32 13.16 9.75 -8.44
N ASP A 33 13.38 10.99 -8.02
CA ASP A 33 14.68 11.66 -8.10
C ASP A 33 15.75 10.91 -7.29
N TYR A 34 15.38 10.43 -6.09
CA TYR A 34 16.26 9.60 -5.27
C TYR A 34 16.58 8.26 -5.94
N PHE A 35 15.58 7.58 -6.52
CA PHE A 35 15.78 6.34 -7.28
C PHE A 35 16.77 6.55 -8.44
N ILE A 36 16.64 7.63 -9.21
CA ILE A 36 17.60 7.96 -10.27
C ILE A 36 19.02 8.08 -9.72
N SER A 37 19.19 8.78 -8.58
CA SER A 37 20.49 8.95 -7.94
C SER A 37 21.12 7.63 -7.47
N LYS A 38 20.29 6.61 -7.19
CA LYS A 38 20.68 5.29 -6.68
C LYS A 38 20.65 4.18 -7.72
N LYS A 39 20.24 4.46 -8.95
CA LYS A 39 19.99 3.45 -9.99
C LYS A 39 21.17 2.51 -10.22
N SER A 40 22.38 3.04 -10.38
CA SER A 40 23.57 2.21 -10.60
C SER A 40 23.92 1.33 -9.39
N GLU A 41 23.76 1.84 -8.17
CA GLU A 41 23.99 1.09 -6.93
C GLU A 41 22.97 -0.06 -6.79
N ILE A 42 21.69 0.21 -7.06
CA ILE A 42 20.63 -0.79 -7.06
C ILE A 42 20.91 -1.88 -8.10
N GLU A 43 21.24 -1.51 -9.33
CA GLU A 43 21.53 -2.46 -10.40
C GLU A 43 22.75 -3.33 -10.07
N GLU A 44 23.81 -2.76 -9.49
CA GLU A 44 24.98 -3.53 -9.07
C GLU A 44 24.65 -4.48 -7.93
N PHE A 45 23.87 -4.02 -6.94
CA PHE A 45 23.42 -4.85 -5.84
C PHE A 45 22.59 -6.04 -6.33
N LEU A 46 21.55 -5.80 -7.15
CA LEU A 46 20.71 -6.87 -7.69
C LEU A 46 21.51 -7.87 -8.55
N LYS A 47 22.49 -7.39 -9.33
CA LYS A 47 23.40 -8.28 -10.07
C LYS A 47 24.20 -9.18 -9.13
N LYS A 48 24.71 -8.67 -8.01
CA LYS A 48 25.41 -9.49 -6.99
C LYS A 48 24.50 -10.56 -6.42
N VAL A 49 23.25 -10.21 -6.10
CA VAL A 49 22.24 -11.17 -5.61
C VAL A 49 22.00 -12.27 -6.64
N VAL A 50 21.76 -11.92 -7.91
CA VAL A 50 21.55 -12.91 -8.98
C VAL A 50 22.76 -13.81 -9.18
N VAL A 51 23.98 -13.25 -9.21
CA VAL A 51 25.21 -14.06 -9.35
C VAL A 51 25.38 -15.03 -8.18
N SER A 52 25.04 -14.62 -6.95
CA SER A 52 25.15 -15.47 -5.76
C SER A 52 24.24 -16.71 -5.80
N SER A 53 23.16 -16.66 -6.59
CA SER A 53 22.16 -17.74 -6.68
C SER A 53 22.68 -19.00 -7.39
N GLY A 54 23.84 -18.92 -8.06
CA GLY A 54 24.39 -20.03 -8.83
C GLY A 54 23.50 -20.46 -10.02
N GLY A 55 22.71 -19.53 -10.57
CA GLY A 55 21.80 -19.79 -11.70
C GLY A 55 20.42 -20.32 -11.29
N LYS A 56 20.12 -20.40 -10.00
CA LYS A 56 18.76 -20.63 -9.50
C LYS A 56 17.99 -19.30 -9.42
N LYS A 57 16.66 -19.36 -9.41
CA LYS A 57 15.88 -18.16 -9.10
C LYS A 57 16.10 -17.74 -7.65
N VAL A 58 16.23 -16.43 -7.44
CA VAL A 58 16.26 -15.80 -6.14
C VAL A 58 14.82 -15.55 -5.69
N LYS A 59 14.48 -15.95 -4.47
CA LYS A 59 13.19 -15.61 -3.86
C LYS A 59 13.24 -14.17 -3.36
N VAL A 60 12.50 -13.28 -3.99
CA VAL A 60 12.33 -11.90 -3.55
C VAL A 60 11.10 -11.85 -2.65
N ILE A 61 11.33 -11.74 -1.34
CA ILE A 61 10.26 -11.73 -0.35
C ILE A 61 10.03 -10.29 0.10
N PHE A 62 8.89 -9.74 -0.30
CA PHE A 62 8.36 -8.49 0.23
C PHE A 62 7.76 -8.74 1.62
N THR A 63 8.26 -8.03 2.64
CA THR A 63 7.83 -8.26 4.02
C THR A 63 7.67 -6.96 4.80
N GLY A 64 6.64 -6.92 5.64
CA GLY A 64 6.31 -5.81 6.53
C GLY A 64 5.27 -6.24 7.55
N ALA A 65 4.76 -5.33 8.39
CA ALA A 65 3.64 -5.58 9.30
C ALA A 65 2.51 -4.57 9.05
N GLY A 66 1.26 -5.03 9.07
CA GLY A 66 0.09 -4.17 8.82
C GLY A 66 0.18 -3.50 7.45
N THR A 67 -0.04 -2.20 7.36
CA THR A 67 0.10 -1.45 6.10
C THR A 67 1.43 -1.69 5.36
N SER A 68 2.54 -1.94 6.06
CA SER A 68 3.82 -2.27 5.41
C SER A 68 3.81 -3.62 4.69
N GLU A 69 3.00 -4.58 5.14
CA GLU A 69 2.80 -5.86 4.44
C GLU A 69 2.02 -5.67 3.14
N TYR A 70 1.01 -4.81 3.17
CA TYR A 70 0.12 -4.58 2.02
C TYR A 70 0.83 -3.94 0.83
N ILE A 71 2.03 -3.39 1.03
CA ILE A 71 2.92 -2.98 -0.07
C ILE A 71 3.24 -4.18 -0.95
N GLY A 72 3.70 -5.27 -0.33
CA GLY A 72 4.01 -6.53 -1.01
C GLY A 72 2.77 -7.12 -1.67
N GLU A 73 1.65 -7.19 -0.93
CA GLU A 73 0.38 -7.74 -1.44
C GLU A 73 -0.11 -7.00 -2.68
N THR A 74 0.10 -5.69 -2.71
CA THR A 74 -0.27 -4.87 -3.87
C THR A 74 0.62 -5.16 -5.06
N ILE A 75 1.96 -5.18 -4.91
CA ILE A 75 2.86 -5.15 -6.07
C ILE A 75 3.31 -6.52 -6.58
N TYR A 76 3.29 -7.58 -5.75
CA TYR A 76 3.97 -8.84 -6.12
C TYR A 76 3.39 -9.48 -7.39
N ALA A 77 2.06 -9.52 -7.52
CA ALA A 77 1.39 -10.11 -8.69
C ALA A 77 1.65 -9.31 -9.98
N TYR A 78 1.77 -7.99 -9.87
CA TYR A 78 2.19 -7.13 -10.99
C TYR A 78 3.62 -7.47 -11.42
N LEU A 79 4.54 -7.61 -10.45
CA LEU A 79 5.94 -7.93 -10.72
C LEU A 79 6.15 -9.35 -11.27
N GLN A 80 5.23 -10.29 -11.03
CA GLN A 80 5.23 -11.58 -11.74
C GLN A 80 5.00 -11.46 -13.26
N LYS A 81 4.48 -10.33 -13.74
CA LYS A 81 4.35 -10.03 -15.16
C LYS A 81 5.36 -8.99 -15.64
N HIS A 82 5.77 -8.06 -14.79
CA HIS A 82 6.54 -6.87 -15.16
C HIS A 82 7.99 -6.82 -14.65
N GLY A 83 8.34 -7.71 -13.71
CA GLY A 83 9.72 -7.86 -13.23
C GLY A 83 10.55 -8.85 -14.04
N ASP A 84 11.79 -9.04 -13.58
CA ASP A 84 12.71 -10.05 -14.12
C ASP A 84 12.38 -11.44 -13.56
N THR A 85 11.40 -12.08 -14.17
CA THR A 85 10.94 -13.40 -13.76
C THR A 85 11.84 -14.54 -14.22
N GLU A 86 12.91 -14.25 -14.96
CA GLU A 86 13.95 -15.25 -15.27
C GLU A 86 14.81 -15.49 -14.03
N HIS A 87 15.17 -14.43 -13.31
CA HIS A 87 16.05 -14.48 -12.15
C HIS A 87 15.32 -14.41 -10.80
N PHE A 88 14.13 -13.81 -10.74
CA PHE A 88 13.40 -13.59 -9.49
C PHE A 88 12.09 -14.36 -9.43
N ASP A 89 11.77 -14.83 -8.22
CA ASP A 89 10.45 -15.31 -7.83
C ASP A 89 9.89 -14.37 -6.75
N PHE A 90 8.82 -13.65 -7.05
CA PHE A 90 8.28 -12.57 -6.21
C PHE A 90 7.19 -13.10 -5.29
N LEU A 91 7.36 -12.87 -3.99
CA LEU A 91 6.48 -13.31 -2.90
C LEU A 91 6.16 -12.13 -1.99
N SER A 92 4.97 -12.15 -1.37
CA SER A 92 4.59 -11.25 -0.29
C SER A 92 4.26 -12.07 0.94
N ILE A 93 5.00 -11.85 2.04
CA ILE A 93 4.83 -12.60 3.29
C ILE A 93 5.03 -11.63 4.45
N GLY A 94 4.00 -11.48 5.29
CA GLY A 94 4.06 -10.64 6.48
C GLY A 94 5.19 -11.03 7.44
N THR A 95 5.80 -10.04 8.08
CA THR A 95 6.76 -10.26 9.18
C THR A 95 6.09 -11.00 10.33
N THR A 96 4.80 -10.76 10.55
CA THR A 96 3.95 -11.44 11.55
C THR A 96 3.82 -12.93 11.27
N ASP A 97 3.72 -13.33 10.00
CA ASP A 97 3.65 -14.73 9.58
C ASP A 97 5.02 -15.40 9.68
N ILE A 98 6.07 -14.72 9.21
CA ILE A 98 7.43 -15.25 9.27
C ILE A 98 7.88 -15.46 10.72
N VAL A 99 7.63 -14.50 11.61
CA VAL A 99 8.04 -14.60 13.02
C VAL A 99 7.30 -15.70 13.75
N SER A 100 6.02 -15.94 13.42
CA SER A 100 5.23 -16.97 14.08
C SER A 100 5.52 -18.38 13.57
N CYS A 101 5.81 -18.55 12.28
CA CYS A 101 6.02 -19.84 11.62
C CYS A 101 7.20 -19.81 10.63
N PRO A 102 8.45 -19.54 11.07
CA PRO A 102 9.56 -19.27 10.14
C PRO A 102 9.90 -20.42 9.19
N GLU A 103 9.77 -21.67 9.64
CA GLU A 103 10.06 -22.85 8.82
C GLU A 103 9.10 -23.08 7.65
N TYR A 104 7.95 -22.37 7.60
CA TYR A 104 7.04 -22.43 6.45
C TYR A 104 7.54 -21.58 5.28
N TYR A 105 8.43 -20.62 5.54
CA TYR A 105 8.81 -19.59 4.58
C TYR A 105 10.32 -19.56 4.30
N PHE A 106 11.15 -19.91 5.29
CA PHE A 106 12.60 -19.88 5.18
C PHE A 106 13.19 -21.28 5.06
N TYR A 107 13.88 -21.53 3.96
CA TYR A 107 14.50 -22.80 3.65
C TYR A 107 16.01 -22.62 3.46
N GLU A 108 16.78 -23.50 4.11
CA GLU A 108 18.24 -23.38 4.25
C GLU A 108 19.01 -23.23 2.93
N ASN A 109 18.54 -23.88 1.86
CA ASN A 109 19.22 -23.92 0.57
C ASN A 109 18.70 -22.91 -0.47
N ASP A 110 17.75 -22.05 -0.08
CA ASP A 110 17.29 -20.97 -0.95
C ASP A 110 18.30 -19.84 -1.01
N THR A 111 18.26 -19.07 -2.12
CA THR A 111 18.83 -17.73 -2.16
C THR A 111 17.70 -16.73 -2.04
N VAL A 112 17.73 -15.90 -1.01
CA VAL A 112 16.64 -14.98 -0.67
C VAL A 112 17.13 -13.53 -0.75
N LEU A 113 16.34 -12.68 -1.41
CA LEU A 113 16.38 -11.24 -1.24
C LEU A 113 15.19 -10.82 -0.39
N LEU A 114 15.45 -10.51 0.88
CA LEU A 114 14.42 -10.07 1.81
C LEU A 114 14.25 -8.55 1.70
N VAL A 115 13.13 -8.11 1.11
CA VAL A 115 12.78 -6.71 0.96
C VAL A 115 11.92 -6.29 2.16
N SER A 116 12.55 -5.61 3.12
CA SER A 116 11.91 -5.24 4.39
C SER A 116 11.34 -3.82 4.35
N PHE A 117 10.04 -3.70 4.61
CA PHE A 117 9.30 -2.45 4.71
C PHE A 117 9.01 -2.08 6.16
N ALA A 118 9.36 -0.85 6.54
CA ALA A 118 8.92 -0.30 7.83
C ALA A 118 8.91 1.22 7.82
N ARG A 119 7.81 1.84 8.29
CA ARG A 119 7.77 3.29 8.53
C ARG A 119 8.76 3.71 9.62
N SER A 120 8.64 3.11 10.81
CA SER A 120 9.46 3.47 11.98
C SER A 120 10.80 2.73 12.08
N GLY A 121 10.95 1.61 11.36
CA GLY A 121 12.11 0.72 11.43
C GLY A 121 12.31 0.02 12.77
N ASN A 122 11.33 0.07 13.68
CA ASN A 122 11.45 -0.37 15.08
C ASN A 122 10.43 -1.43 15.52
N SER A 123 9.60 -1.95 14.61
CA SER A 123 8.73 -3.09 14.96
C SER A 123 9.61 -4.28 15.36
N PRO A 124 9.35 -4.90 16.54
CA PRO A 124 10.07 -6.09 16.97
C PRO A 124 10.03 -7.21 15.93
N GLU A 125 8.88 -7.38 15.28
CA GLU A 125 8.66 -8.37 14.22
C GLU A 125 9.59 -8.12 13.03
N SER A 126 9.73 -6.86 12.59
CA SER A 126 10.62 -6.54 11.47
C SER A 126 12.09 -6.91 11.75
N VAL A 127 12.58 -6.64 12.96
CA VAL A 127 13.95 -7.02 13.35
C VAL A 127 14.08 -8.53 13.51
N ALA A 128 13.06 -9.19 14.07
CA ALA A 128 13.03 -10.63 14.26
C ALA A 128 13.03 -11.39 12.92
N THR A 129 12.26 -10.93 11.92
CA THR A 129 12.25 -11.52 10.58
C THR A 129 13.65 -11.50 9.94
N VAL A 130 14.39 -10.39 10.06
CA VAL A 130 15.77 -10.30 9.55
C VAL A 130 16.68 -11.30 10.29
N ASN A 131 16.61 -11.36 11.61
CA ASN A 131 17.41 -12.30 12.41
C ASN A 131 17.10 -13.77 12.06
N LEU A 132 15.81 -14.10 11.89
CA LEU A 132 15.37 -15.45 11.50
C LEU A 132 15.86 -15.82 10.09
N ALA A 133 15.84 -14.87 9.16
CA ALA A 133 16.34 -15.10 7.81
C ALA A 133 17.84 -15.43 7.82
N GLU A 134 18.63 -14.68 8.59
CA GLU A 134 20.07 -14.94 8.76
C GLU A 134 20.36 -16.23 9.53
N GLN A 135 19.49 -16.62 10.46
CA GLN A 135 19.62 -17.87 11.21
C GLN A 135 19.31 -19.10 10.35
N LEU A 136 18.34 -19.00 9.43
CA LEU A 136 17.76 -20.15 8.75
C LEU A 136 18.16 -20.30 7.28
N ILE A 137 18.68 -19.26 6.63
CA ILE A 137 19.00 -19.27 5.20
C ILE A 137 20.50 -19.03 5.01
N ASN A 138 21.17 -19.93 4.28
CA ASN A 138 22.61 -19.84 4.06
C ASN A 138 23.01 -18.67 3.13
N ASN A 139 22.14 -18.29 2.19
CA ASN A 139 22.40 -17.22 1.24
C ASN A 139 21.26 -16.18 1.25
N VAL A 140 21.39 -15.18 2.13
CA VAL A 140 20.39 -14.10 2.27
C VAL A 140 21.01 -12.73 2.01
N TYR A 141 20.29 -11.94 1.22
CA TYR A 141 20.51 -10.52 0.99
C TYR A 141 19.31 -9.74 1.48
N HIS A 142 19.53 -8.48 1.82
CA HIS A 142 18.51 -7.59 2.35
C HIS A 142 18.39 -6.33 1.50
N LEU A 143 17.16 -5.92 1.22
CA LEU A 143 16.85 -4.60 0.69
C LEU A 143 15.95 -3.89 1.72
N THR A 144 16.53 -2.99 2.49
CA THR A 144 15.82 -2.27 3.54
C THR A 144 15.22 -1.00 2.96
N ILE A 145 13.89 -0.95 2.84
CA ILE A 145 13.16 0.23 2.36
C ILE A 145 12.38 0.81 3.54
N THR A 146 12.80 1.95 4.06
CA THR A 146 12.26 2.50 5.32
C THR A 146 12.25 4.03 5.35
N CYS A 147 11.34 4.60 6.13
CA CYS A 147 11.20 6.05 6.29
C CYS A 147 12.05 6.62 7.45
N ALA A 148 12.49 5.78 8.40
CA ALA A 148 13.16 6.22 9.61
C ALA A 148 14.67 5.92 9.58
N ALA A 149 15.48 6.93 9.28
CA ALA A 149 16.95 6.81 9.22
C ALA A 149 17.60 6.34 10.55
N ASP A 150 16.94 6.61 11.68
CA ASP A 150 17.37 6.22 13.02
C ASP A 150 16.73 4.91 13.54
N GLY A 151 15.86 4.31 12.74
CA GLY A 151 15.22 3.03 13.07
C GLY A 151 16.23 1.88 13.12
N ALA A 152 15.92 0.83 13.88
CA ALA A 152 16.80 -0.33 14.05
C ALA A 152 17.18 -0.98 12.72
N LEU A 153 16.23 -1.13 11.80
CA LEU A 153 16.52 -1.66 10.45
C LEU A 153 17.49 -0.79 9.66
N ALA A 154 17.31 0.53 9.66
CA ALA A 154 18.18 1.46 8.93
C ALA A 154 19.61 1.49 9.49
N LYS A 155 19.75 1.43 10.82
CA LYS A 155 21.06 1.34 11.48
C LYS A 155 21.77 0.04 11.12
N ARG A 156 21.06 -1.09 11.20
CA ARG A 156 21.59 -2.41 10.82
C ARG A 156 22.07 -2.43 9.37
N ALA A 157 21.27 -1.90 8.44
CA ALA A 157 21.61 -1.90 7.03
C ALA A 157 22.90 -1.14 6.68
N LYS A 158 23.26 -0.12 7.47
CA LYS A 158 24.53 0.61 7.30
C LYS A 158 25.77 -0.22 7.68
N GLU A 159 25.60 -1.26 8.48
CA GLU A 159 26.69 -2.09 9.01
C GLU A 159 26.88 -3.40 8.22
N GLN A 160 25.95 -3.74 7.32
CA GLN A 160 25.91 -5.03 6.62
C GLN A 160 26.20 -4.89 5.12
N GLN A 161 27.20 -5.63 4.62
CA GLN A 161 27.56 -5.58 3.19
C GLN A 161 26.52 -6.23 2.26
N ASN A 162 25.74 -7.18 2.78
CA ASN A 162 24.65 -7.86 2.06
C ASN A 162 23.30 -7.13 2.22
N ASN A 163 23.29 -5.88 2.69
CA ASN A 163 22.08 -5.09 2.93
C ASN A 163 22.13 -3.74 2.19
N LEU A 164 21.25 -3.55 1.21
CA LEU A 164 21.09 -2.25 0.55
C LEU A 164 20.02 -1.43 1.27
N LEU A 165 20.39 -0.25 1.76
CA LEU A 165 19.47 0.70 2.40
C LEU A 165 18.93 1.71 1.40
N LEU A 166 17.61 1.75 1.22
CA LEU A 166 16.90 2.81 0.52
C LEU A 166 16.02 3.58 1.51
N LEU A 167 16.48 4.77 1.91
CA LEU A 167 15.69 5.66 2.76
C LEU A 167 14.66 6.41 1.91
N MET A 168 13.42 6.46 2.40
CA MET A 168 12.38 7.30 1.83
C MET A 168 12.61 8.79 2.21
N PRO A 169 11.95 9.74 1.52
CA PRO A 169 11.98 11.14 1.93
C PRO A 169 11.63 11.32 3.41
N GLU A 170 12.32 12.20 4.12
CA GLU A 170 12.15 12.39 5.57
C GLU A 170 10.69 12.65 5.96
N ARG A 171 10.00 13.47 5.15
CA ARG A 171 8.58 13.82 5.29
C ARG A 171 7.62 12.63 5.18
N SER A 172 8.07 11.50 4.63
CA SER A 172 7.28 10.26 4.54
C SER A 172 7.30 9.44 5.83
N ASN A 173 8.12 9.79 6.84
CA ASN A 173 8.05 9.17 8.15
C ASN A 173 6.85 9.69 8.94
N ASP A 174 5.66 9.32 8.47
CA ASP A 174 4.36 9.83 8.94
C ASP A 174 4.31 9.88 10.48
N ALA A 175 4.08 11.08 11.01
CA ALA A 175 3.83 11.33 12.42
C ALA A 175 2.40 10.96 12.81
N GLY A 176 1.45 10.99 11.87
CA GLY A 176 0.08 10.54 12.07
C GLY A 176 0.01 9.06 12.45
N PHE A 177 -1.10 8.66 13.07
CA PHE A 177 -1.30 7.25 13.43
C PHE A 177 -1.25 6.35 12.20
N ALA A 178 -2.06 6.65 11.19
CA ALA A 178 -2.12 5.89 9.95
C ALA A 178 -0.89 6.14 9.06
N MET A 179 -0.42 5.09 8.39
CA MET A 179 0.55 5.24 7.30
C MET A 179 -0.16 5.79 6.06
N THR A 180 0.41 6.82 5.44
CA THR A 180 -0.08 7.44 4.19
C THR A 180 1.06 7.59 3.19
N GLY A 181 1.88 8.64 3.31
CA GLY A 181 3.07 8.85 2.48
C GLY A 181 4.13 7.77 2.67
N SER A 182 4.27 7.22 3.88
CA SER A 182 5.15 6.07 4.11
C SER A 182 4.79 4.85 3.25
N PHE A 183 3.51 4.49 3.17
CA PHE A 183 3.02 3.38 2.37
C PHE A 183 3.33 3.61 0.89
N SER A 184 2.90 4.77 0.35
CA SER A 184 3.02 5.03 -1.07
C SER A 184 4.47 5.25 -1.52
N CYS A 185 5.33 5.90 -0.73
CA CYS A 185 6.75 6.05 -1.06
C CYS A 185 7.50 4.71 -1.13
N MET A 186 7.28 3.83 -0.16
CA MET A 186 7.92 2.50 -0.13
C MET A 186 7.42 1.60 -1.25
N MET A 187 6.10 1.64 -1.53
CA MET A 187 5.51 0.96 -2.68
C MET A 187 6.11 1.45 -3.99
N LEU A 188 6.25 2.77 -4.17
CA LEU A 188 6.81 3.35 -5.37
C LEU A 188 8.27 2.97 -5.58
N THR A 189 9.10 3.06 -4.53
CA THR A 189 10.51 2.65 -4.63
C THR A 189 10.62 1.19 -5.07
N SER A 190 9.77 0.32 -4.54
CA SER A 190 9.79 -1.10 -4.90
C SER A 190 9.41 -1.34 -6.37
N LEU A 191 8.39 -0.64 -6.88
CA LEU A 191 8.06 -0.70 -8.31
C LEU A 191 9.20 -0.15 -9.17
N LEU A 192 9.79 0.99 -8.81
CA LEU A 192 10.92 1.57 -9.54
C LEU A 192 12.13 0.62 -9.58
N VAL A 193 12.38 -0.12 -8.51
CA VAL A 193 13.46 -1.12 -8.43
C VAL A 193 13.17 -2.36 -9.27
N PHE A 194 11.96 -2.93 -9.19
CA PHE A 194 11.68 -4.27 -9.71
C PHE A 194 10.88 -4.33 -11.00
N ASP A 195 10.17 -3.27 -11.42
CA ASP A 195 9.52 -3.21 -12.72
C ASP A 195 10.58 -2.97 -13.80
N LEU A 196 11.09 -4.05 -14.41
CA LEU A 196 12.14 -3.96 -15.43
C LEU A 196 11.58 -3.90 -16.85
N LYS A 197 10.27 -4.15 -17.04
CA LYS A 197 9.62 -3.99 -18.34
C LYS A 197 9.33 -2.53 -18.68
N ALA A 198 9.01 -1.70 -17.69
CA ALA A 198 8.90 -0.26 -17.91
C ALA A 198 10.29 0.37 -18.08
N SER A 199 10.49 1.08 -19.19
CA SER A 199 11.70 1.89 -19.37
C SER A 199 11.75 3.03 -18.36
N LEU A 200 12.92 3.65 -18.20
CA LEU A 200 13.06 4.83 -17.34
C LEU A 200 12.12 5.97 -17.77
N SER A 201 11.96 6.16 -19.08
CA SER A 201 11.00 7.14 -19.64
C SER A 201 9.55 6.76 -19.36
N ASP A 202 9.19 5.47 -19.35
CA ASP A 202 7.83 5.05 -18.96
C ASP A 202 7.57 5.37 -17.50
N LYS A 203 8.52 5.03 -16.62
CA LYS A 203 8.45 5.33 -15.19
C LYS A 203 8.27 6.83 -14.95
N GLU A 204 9.08 7.67 -15.58
CA GLU A 204 8.96 9.14 -15.46
C GLU A 204 7.57 9.65 -15.88
N ARG A 205 7.03 9.14 -17.00
CA ARG A 205 5.67 9.47 -17.45
C ARG A 205 4.62 9.01 -16.45
N TYR A 206 4.72 7.79 -15.92
CA TYR A 206 3.79 7.29 -14.91
C TYR A 206 3.83 8.14 -13.63
N ILE A 207 5.02 8.53 -13.15
CA ILE A 207 5.15 9.45 -12.00
C ILE A 207 4.46 10.79 -12.27
N LYS A 208 4.67 11.36 -13.46
CA LYS A 208 3.99 12.61 -13.83
C LYS A 208 2.47 12.45 -13.78
N VAL A 209 1.94 11.37 -14.34
CA VAL A 209 0.50 11.12 -14.40
C VAL A 209 -0.08 10.86 -13.00
N ILE A 210 0.51 10.02 -12.16
CA ILE A 210 -0.04 9.79 -10.80
C ILE A 210 -0.08 11.09 -9.99
N ARG A 211 0.91 11.97 -10.16
CA ARG A 211 0.95 13.28 -9.50
C ARG A 211 -0.13 14.21 -10.03
N GLU A 212 -0.33 14.26 -11.34
CA GLU A 212 -1.41 15.03 -11.97
C GLU A 212 -2.77 14.59 -11.45
N LEU A 213 -3.04 13.27 -11.44
CA LEU A 213 -4.29 12.71 -10.95
C LEU A 213 -4.52 13.02 -9.46
N ALA A 214 -3.51 12.84 -8.60
CA ALA A 214 -3.66 13.14 -7.18
C ALA A 214 -3.85 14.64 -6.89
N ASN A 215 -3.19 15.52 -7.65
CA ASN A 215 -3.42 16.96 -7.54
C ASN A 215 -4.84 17.36 -7.96
N ASP A 216 -5.41 16.72 -9.01
CA ASP A 216 -6.82 16.90 -9.38
C ASP A 216 -7.74 16.46 -8.23
N VAL A 217 -7.50 15.29 -7.63
CA VAL A 217 -8.28 14.79 -6.48
C VAL A 217 -8.29 15.78 -5.31
N ILE A 218 -7.16 16.44 -5.01
CA ILE A 218 -7.10 17.46 -3.93
C ILE A 218 -8.11 18.58 -4.18
N THR A 219 -8.26 19.01 -5.44
CA THR A 219 -9.20 20.09 -5.80
C THR A 219 -10.67 19.66 -5.78
N ARG A 220 -10.92 18.35 -5.82
CA ARG A 220 -12.25 17.73 -5.92
C ARG A 220 -12.66 17.00 -4.64
N GLU A 221 -12.06 17.34 -3.51
CA GLU A 221 -12.35 16.73 -2.21
C GLU A 221 -13.86 16.76 -1.85
N GLU A 222 -14.59 17.78 -2.29
CA GLU A 222 -16.03 17.91 -2.04
C GLU A 222 -16.87 16.77 -2.63
N GLU A 223 -16.43 16.17 -3.75
CA GLU A 223 -17.10 15.00 -4.32
C GLU A 223 -16.99 13.78 -3.39
N LEU A 224 -15.82 13.61 -2.76
CA LEU A 224 -15.59 12.55 -1.76
C LEU A 224 -16.34 12.83 -0.46
N GLN A 225 -16.43 14.10 -0.06
CA GLN A 225 -17.26 14.51 1.07
C GLN A 225 -18.74 14.20 0.85
N HIS A 226 -19.26 14.34 -0.38
CA HIS A 226 -20.64 13.99 -0.70
C HIS A 226 -20.92 12.50 -0.43
N ILE A 227 -20.02 11.62 -0.86
CA ILE A 227 -20.09 10.17 -0.62
C ILE A 227 -20.06 9.88 0.89
N VAL A 228 -19.09 10.46 1.61
CA VAL A 228 -18.93 10.23 3.05
C VAL A 228 -20.11 10.75 3.88
N SER A 229 -20.83 11.76 3.37
CA SER A 229 -21.99 12.35 4.05
C SER A 229 -23.24 11.46 4.07
N LYS A 230 -23.28 10.38 3.27
CA LYS A 230 -24.36 9.37 3.30
C LYS A 230 -24.40 8.67 4.66
N ASP A 231 -25.54 8.13 5.08
CA ASP A 231 -25.63 7.39 6.34
C ASP A 231 -25.11 5.95 6.15
N PHE A 232 -23.94 5.65 6.71
CA PHE A 232 -23.30 4.35 6.54
C PHE A 232 -22.46 4.01 7.77
N ASN A 233 -22.43 2.71 8.10
CA ASN A 233 -21.58 2.13 9.14
C ASN A 233 -20.78 0.92 8.63
N ARG A 234 -20.88 0.62 7.33
CA ARG A 234 -20.12 -0.43 6.64
C ARG A 234 -19.51 0.10 5.35
N ILE A 235 -18.28 -0.32 5.05
CA ILE A 235 -17.64 -0.04 3.77
C ILE A 235 -16.92 -1.27 3.23
N VAL A 236 -17.04 -1.49 1.93
CA VAL A 236 -16.36 -2.56 1.20
C VAL A 236 -15.46 -1.97 0.13
N TYR A 237 -14.21 -2.44 0.06
CA TYR A 237 -13.31 -2.16 -1.07
C TYR A 237 -13.09 -3.40 -1.92
N LEU A 238 -13.33 -3.28 -3.22
CA LEU A 238 -13.15 -4.33 -4.23
C LEU A 238 -12.10 -3.93 -5.26
N GLY A 239 -11.34 -4.90 -5.78
CA GLY A 239 -10.37 -4.65 -6.84
C GLY A 239 -9.77 -5.94 -7.39
N SER A 240 -9.37 -5.93 -8.66
CA SER A 240 -8.81 -7.12 -9.32
C SER A 240 -7.30 -6.97 -9.58
N GLY A 241 -6.59 -8.10 -9.61
CA GLY A 241 -5.13 -8.12 -9.81
C GLY A 241 -4.39 -7.50 -8.63
N CYS A 242 -3.41 -6.64 -8.90
CA CYS A 242 -2.67 -5.90 -7.86
C CYS A 242 -3.60 -5.03 -6.98
N LEU A 243 -4.71 -4.54 -7.54
CA LEU A 243 -5.66 -3.70 -6.83
C LEU A 243 -6.38 -4.45 -5.70
N LYS A 244 -6.39 -5.79 -5.70
CA LYS A 244 -6.87 -6.59 -4.56
C LYS A 244 -5.99 -6.39 -3.32
N GLY A 245 -4.66 -6.33 -3.48
CA GLY A 245 -3.79 -6.00 -2.35
C GLY A 245 -4.05 -4.59 -1.83
N LEU A 246 -4.36 -3.65 -2.73
CA LEU A 246 -4.67 -2.27 -2.38
C LEU A 246 -5.95 -2.14 -1.54
N THR A 247 -6.96 -2.99 -1.77
CA THR A 247 -8.21 -2.93 -0.99
C THR A 247 -8.00 -3.26 0.48
N HIS A 248 -7.01 -4.09 0.81
CA HIS A 248 -6.64 -4.43 2.18
C HIS A 248 -6.12 -3.20 2.94
N GLU A 249 -5.31 -2.37 2.28
CA GLU A 249 -4.84 -1.08 2.83
C GLU A 249 -5.97 -0.05 2.90
N ALA A 250 -6.76 0.10 1.83
CA ALA A 250 -7.85 1.08 1.78
C ALA A 250 -8.86 0.87 2.91
N GLN A 251 -9.25 -0.38 3.17
CA GLN A 251 -10.18 -0.70 4.25
C GLN A 251 -9.53 -0.49 5.63
N LEU A 252 -8.23 -0.80 5.78
CA LEU A 252 -7.55 -0.67 7.08
C LEU A 252 -7.51 0.79 7.50
N LYS A 253 -7.32 1.73 6.57
CA LYS A 253 -7.38 3.17 6.84
C LYS A 253 -8.72 3.60 7.43
N ILE A 254 -9.84 3.07 6.92
CA ILE A 254 -11.16 3.34 7.52
C ILE A 254 -11.21 2.76 8.93
N LEU A 255 -10.81 1.50 9.10
CA LEU A 255 -10.90 0.80 10.38
C LEU A 255 -10.07 1.50 11.46
N GLU A 256 -8.83 1.85 11.15
CA GLU A 256 -7.90 2.56 12.03
C GLU A 256 -8.43 3.95 12.40
N LEU A 257 -8.77 4.77 11.40
CA LEU A 257 -9.11 6.17 11.64
C LEU A 257 -10.49 6.33 12.28
N THR A 258 -11.42 5.39 12.06
CA THR A 258 -12.74 5.40 12.71
C THR A 258 -12.78 4.66 14.04
N ALA A 259 -11.65 4.08 14.48
CA ALA A 259 -11.56 3.22 15.66
C ALA A 259 -12.57 2.05 15.65
N GLY A 260 -12.79 1.46 14.47
CA GLY A 260 -13.72 0.35 14.27
C GLY A 260 -15.21 0.73 14.34
N GLN A 261 -15.56 2.01 14.42
CA GLN A 261 -16.97 2.46 14.38
C GLN A 261 -17.62 2.20 13.01
N ILE A 262 -16.82 2.16 11.95
CA ILE A 262 -17.24 1.73 10.62
C ILE A 262 -16.63 0.35 10.38
N ALA A 263 -17.48 -0.66 10.22
CA ALA A 263 -17.04 -2.01 9.89
C ALA A 263 -16.58 -2.07 8.43
N THR A 264 -15.53 -2.84 8.19
CA THR A 264 -14.85 -2.88 6.89
C THR A 264 -14.77 -4.29 6.34
N LEU A 265 -14.80 -4.41 5.01
CA LEU A 265 -14.48 -5.63 4.29
C LEU A 265 -13.67 -5.30 3.03
N TYR A 266 -12.81 -6.23 2.61
CA TYR A 266 -12.09 -6.14 1.35
C TYR A 266 -12.13 -7.48 0.63
N ASP A 267 -12.18 -7.45 -0.69
CA ASP A 267 -12.08 -8.65 -1.52
C ASP A 267 -11.64 -8.30 -2.95
N SER A 268 -11.46 -9.32 -3.77
CA SER A 268 -11.47 -9.20 -5.21
C SER A 268 -12.87 -9.01 -5.78
N SER A 269 -12.96 -8.28 -6.90
CA SER A 269 -14.23 -8.02 -7.60
C SER A 269 -15.01 -9.30 -7.92
N MET A 270 -14.34 -10.36 -8.35
CA MET A 270 -14.99 -11.64 -8.60
C MET A 270 -15.22 -12.46 -7.32
N GLY A 271 -14.25 -12.48 -6.40
CA GLY A 271 -14.33 -13.25 -5.16
C GLY A 271 -15.50 -12.86 -4.28
N PHE A 272 -15.87 -11.57 -4.30
CA PHE A 272 -16.92 -11.01 -3.46
C PHE A 272 -18.26 -11.76 -3.55
N ARG A 273 -18.61 -12.31 -4.73
CA ARG A 273 -19.84 -13.07 -4.94
C ARG A 273 -19.94 -14.35 -4.10
N HIS A 274 -18.80 -14.92 -3.69
CA HIS A 274 -18.71 -16.25 -3.11
C HIS A 274 -18.89 -16.26 -1.58
N GLY A 275 -19.84 -15.46 -1.08
CA GLY A 275 -20.14 -15.33 0.35
C GLY A 275 -19.95 -13.92 0.90
N PRO A 276 -18.80 -13.25 0.67
CA PRO A 276 -18.52 -11.93 1.26
C PRO A 276 -19.55 -10.83 0.92
N LYS A 277 -20.23 -10.93 -0.23
CA LYS A 277 -21.36 -10.05 -0.60
C LYS A 277 -22.50 -10.02 0.43
N SER A 278 -22.64 -11.05 1.27
CA SER A 278 -23.60 -11.06 2.39
C SER A 278 -23.34 -9.97 3.46
N PHE A 279 -22.19 -9.30 3.42
CA PHE A 279 -21.88 -8.15 4.26
C PHE A 279 -22.70 -6.89 3.90
N VAL A 280 -23.20 -6.81 2.67
CA VAL A 280 -23.93 -5.64 2.14
C VAL A 280 -25.32 -5.53 2.76
N ASP A 281 -25.60 -4.36 3.34
CA ASP A 281 -26.91 -3.90 3.81
C ASP A 281 -27.17 -2.45 3.36
N GLU A 282 -28.30 -1.88 3.80
CA GLU A 282 -28.73 -0.52 3.48
C GLU A 282 -27.87 0.60 4.07
N GLN A 283 -26.85 0.26 4.87
CA GLN A 283 -25.87 1.19 5.45
C GLN A 283 -24.44 0.84 5.00
N THR A 284 -24.32 0.15 3.86
CA THR A 284 -23.04 -0.26 3.27
C THR A 284 -22.71 0.59 2.04
N ILE A 285 -21.51 1.18 2.01
CA ILE A 285 -20.89 1.72 0.80
C ILE A 285 -20.02 0.63 0.15
N VAL A 286 -20.20 0.37 -1.13
CA VAL A 286 -19.34 -0.54 -1.91
C VAL A 286 -18.51 0.29 -2.89
N ILE A 287 -17.18 0.21 -2.79
CA ILE A 287 -16.24 0.93 -3.65
C ILE A 287 -15.41 -0.08 -4.42
N THR A 288 -15.36 0.06 -5.75
CA THR A 288 -14.50 -0.78 -6.60
C THR A 288 -13.42 0.05 -7.27
N PHE A 289 -12.16 -0.37 -7.09
CA PHE A 289 -11.02 0.09 -7.87
C PHE A 289 -11.03 -0.59 -9.24
N VAL A 290 -11.40 0.15 -10.29
CA VAL A 290 -11.60 -0.41 -11.63
C VAL A 290 -10.29 -0.45 -12.41
N ASN A 291 -9.86 -1.64 -12.82
CA ASN A 291 -8.61 -1.84 -13.56
C ASN A 291 -8.66 -1.20 -14.98
N ASN A 292 -7.49 -0.82 -15.49
CA ASN A 292 -7.34 -0.29 -16.85
C ASN A 292 -7.11 -1.38 -17.92
N ASP A 293 -6.72 -2.59 -17.52
CA ASP A 293 -6.62 -3.72 -18.44
C ASP A 293 -8.02 -4.04 -19.01
N PRO A 294 -8.22 -4.02 -20.34
CA PRO A 294 -9.56 -4.19 -20.93
C PRO A 294 -10.24 -5.53 -20.61
N TYR A 295 -9.45 -6.58 -20.34
CA TYR A 295 -9.99 -7.88 -19.96
C TYR A 295 -10.40 -7.88 -18.49
N VAL A 296 -9.53 -7.42 -17.59
CA VAL A 296 -9.82 -7.37 -16.14
C VAL A 296 -10.98 -6.42 -15.82
N ARG A 297 -11.02 -5.27 -16.50
CA ARG A 297 -12.05 -4.24 -16.33
C ARG A 297 -13.47 -4.77 -16.47
N GLN A 298 -13.72 -5.73 -17.37
CA GLN A 298 -15.05 -6.31 -17.55
C GLN A 298 -15.59 -6.88 -16.24
N TYR A 299 -14.78 -7.63 -15.51
CA TYR A 299 -15.18 -8.25 -14.26
C TYR A 299 -15.37 -7.25 -13.10
N ASP A 300 -14.56 -6.18 -13.07
CA ASP A 300 -14.74 -5.08 -12.11
C ASP A 300 -16.05 -4.33 -12.35
N LEU A 301 -16.40 -4.09 -13.62
CA LEU A 301 -17.66 -3.45 -13.99
C LEU A 301 -18.85 -4.37 -13.74
N ASP A 302 -18.76 -5.66 -14.05
CA ASP A 302 -19.86 -6.60 -13.86
C ASP A 302 -20.30 -6.70 -12.39
N ILE A 303 -19.36 -6.71 -11.43
CA ILE A 303 -19.74 -6.71 -10.00
C ILE A 303 -20.32 -5.37 -9.56
N LEU A 304 -19.82 -4.25 -10.08
CA LEU A 304 -20.39 -2.93 -9.80
C LEU A 304 -21.83 -2.83 -10.28
N GLU A 305 -22.11 -3.22 -11.53
CA GLU A 305 -23.45 -3.22 -12.11
C GLU A 305 -24.39 -4.15 -11.34
N GLU A 306 -23.91 -5.31 -10.91
CA GLU A 306 -24.69 -6.26 -10.10
C GLU A 306 -25.07 -5.66 -8.73
N VAL A 307 -24.10 -5.16 -7.96
CA VAL A 307 -24.36 -4.55 -6.64
C VAL A 307 -25.27 -3.33 -6.77
N TYR A 308 -25.05 -2.52 -7.81
CA TYR A 308 -25.90 -1.37 -8.11
C TYR A 308 -27.33 -1.80 -8.44
N THR A 309 -27.52 -2.85 -9.24
CA THR A 309 -28.85 -3.34 -9.64
C THR A 309 -29.61 -3.96 -8.46
N ASP A 310 -28.91 -4.55 -7.49
CA ASP A 310 -29.55 -5.12 -6.30
C ASP A 310 -30.25 -4.06 -5.43
N GLN A 311 -29.85 -2.79 -5.53
CA GLN A 311 -30.46 -1.66 -4.81
C GLN A 311 -30.53 -1.87 -3.27
N VAL A 312 -29.53 -2.54 -2.72
CA VAL A 312 -29.37 -2.76 -1.27
C VAL A 312 -28.42 -1.74 -0.67
N ALA A 313 -27.19 -1.62 -1.20
CA ALA A 313 -26.17 -0.71 -0.70
C ALA A 313 -26.63 0.76 -0.73
N VAL A 314 -26.25 1.55 0.28
CA VAL A 314 -26.51 3.01 0.28
C VAL A 314 -25.72 3.73 -0.81
N GLU A 315 -24.59 3.13 -1.22
CA GLU A 315 -23.80 3.62 -2.33
C GLU A 315 -23.02 2.50 -3.02
N THR A 316 -22.93 2.59 -4.34
CA THR A 316 -22.01 1.80 -5.16
C THR A 316 -21.17 2.75 -6.01
N LEU A 317 -19.85 2.79 -5.78
CA LEU A 317 -18.95 3.76 -6.37
C LEU A 317 -17.81 3.09 -7.15
N ALA A 318 -17.63 3.50 -8.39
CA ALA A 318 -16.42 3.19 -9.15
C ALA A 318 -15.35 4.27 -8.94
N ILE A 319 -14.11 3.87 -8.61
CA ILE A 319 -12.93 4.74 -8.71
C ILE A 319 -12.13 4.26 -9.93
N ALA A 320 -11.96 5.11 -10.95
CA ALA A 320 -11.45 4.66 -12.24
C ALA A 320 -10.77 5.78 -13.05
N GLN A 321 -9.84 5.41 -13.93
CA GLN A 321 -9.63 6.17 -15.16
C GLN A 321 -10.72 5.76 -16.17
N LYS A 322 -11.22 6.74 -16.94
CA LYS A 322 -12.26 6.50 -17.92
C LYS A 322 -11.75 5.56 -19.02
N GLY A 323 -12.44 4.43 -19.20
CA GLY A 323 -12.13 3.41 -20.19
C GLY A 323 -13.13 3.39 -21.35
N LYS A 324 -13.00 2.38 -22.23
CA LYS A 324 -13.96 2.14 -23.32
C LYS A 324 -15.36 1.80 -22.82
N SER A 325 -15.43 0.93 -21.82
CA SER A 325 -16.62 0.66 -21.01
C SER A 325 -16.44 1.29 -19.64
N ASN A 326 -17.53 1.77 -19.04
CA ASN A 326 -17.54 2.40 -17.73
C ASN A 326 -18.79 1.97 -16.98
N PHE A 327 -18.73 2.05 -15.65
CA PHE A 327 -19.86 1.80 -14.78
C PHE A 327 -20.98 2.81 -15.04
N SER A 328 -22.23 2.35 -14.99
CA SER A 328 -23.42 3.14 -15.28
C SER A 328 -23.90 4.02 -14.11
N GLY A 329 -23.52 3.67 -12.88
CA GLY A 329 -23.88 4.39 -11.66
C GLY A 329 -22.87 5.46 -11.22
N ASP A 330 -22.80 5.68 -9.91
CA ASP A 330 -21.95 6.71 -9.32
C ASP A 330 -20.46 6.38 -9.44
N LYS A 331 -19.67 7.42 -9.71
CA LYS A 331 -18.25 7.27 -10.05
C LYS A 331 -17.42 8.47 -9.63
N PHE A 332 -16.21 8.18 -9.19
CA PHE A 332 -15.12 9.12 -9.11
C PHE A 332 -14.16 8.84 -10.26
N ASP A 333 -14.44 9.44 -11.42
CA ASP A 333 -13.55 9.38 -12.59
C ASP A 333 -12.37 10.34 -12.38
N PHE A 334 -11.15 9.81 -12.55
CA PHE A 334 -9.96 10.64 -12.65
C PHE A 334 -10.01 11.50 -13.93
N VAL A 335 -9.38 12.68 -13.87
CA VAL A 335 -9.21 13.56 -15.04
C VAL A 335 -8.53 12.82 -16.21
N GLU A 336 -8.82 13.23 -17.44
CA GLU A 336 -8.28 12.60 -18.65
C GLU A 336 -6.75 12.70 -18.66
N ALA A 337 -6.10 11.54 -18.66
CA ALA A 337 -4.66 11.38 -18.71
C ALA A 337 -4.30 10.05 -19.37
N GLU A 338 -3.00 9.79 -19.57
CA GLU A 338 -2.52 8.48 -20.02
C GLU A 338 -3.01 7.37 -19.07
N LEU A 339 -3.51 6.26 -19.65
CA LEU A 339 -3.93 5.10 -18.86
C LEU A 339 -2.71 4.44 -18.22
N LEU A 340 -2.75 4.34 -16.89
CA LEU A 340 -1.69 3.73 -16.10
C LEU A 340 -1.79 2.20 -16.09
N PRO A 341 -0.66 1.47 -16.04
CA PRO A 341 -0.67 0.10 -15.56
C PRO A 341 -1.24 0.05 -14.15
N ASP A 342 -1.91 -1.04 -13.80
CA ASP A 342 -2.70 -1.16 -12.57
C ASP A 342 -1.90 -0.92 -11.28
N ALA A 343 -0.65 -1.36 -11.20
CA ALA A 343 0.20 -1.06 -10.04
C ALA A 343 0.56 0.43 -9.89
N TYR A 344 0.59 1.20 -10.99
CA TYR A 344 0.75 2.67 -10.95
C TYR A 344 -0.60 3.38 -10.81
N LEU A 345 -1.70 2.79 -11.27
CA LEU A 345 -3.06 3.28 -11.01
C LEU A 345 -3.42 3.19 -9.52
N ALA A 346 -2.80 2.27 -8.79
CA ALA A 346 -2.98 2.11 -7.34
C ALA A 346 -2.69 3.39 -6.53
N PHE A 347 -1.77 4.25 -6.98
CA PHE A 347 -1.38 5.48 -6.27
C PHE A 347 -2.51 6.50 -6.16
N PRO A 348 -3.11 6.99 -7.26
CA PRO A 348 -4.25 7.89 -7.16
C PRO A 348 -5.48 7.22 -6.53
N MET A 349 -5.65 5.90 -6.67
CA MET A 349 -6.73 5.15 -6.02
C MET A 349 -6.62 5.11 -4.50
N ILE A 350 -5.43 4.79 -3.96
CA ILE A 350 -5.24 4.79 -2.51
C ILE A 350 -5.28 6.21 -1.94
N PHE A 351 -4.85 7.20 -2.73
CA PHE A 351 -4.98 8.60 -2.36
C PHE A 351 -6.45 8.99 -2.13
N VAL A 352 -7.35 8.59 -3.03
CA VAL A 352 -8.81 8.76 -2.84
C VAL A 352 -9.30 8.02 -1.58
N ALA A 353 -8.90 6.76 -1.38
CA ALA A 353 -9.32 5.98 -0.21
C ALA A 353 -8.86 6.57 1.12
N GLN A 354 -7.63 7.11 1.18
CA GLN A 354 -7.11 7.81 2.35
C GLN A 354 -7.92 9.07 2.67
N ILE A 355 -8.36 9.83 1.67
CA ILE A 355 -9.25 10.98 1.86
C ILE A 355 -10.60 10.52 2.41
N ILE A 356 -11.20 9.47 1.83
CA ILE A 356 -12.46 8.89 2.34
C ILE A 356 -12.30 8.47 3.81
N ALA A 357 -11.18 7.85 4.18
CA ALA A 357 -10.89 7.46 5.55
C ALA A 357 -10.73 8.64 6.51
N LEU A 358 -9.99 9.67 6.11
CA LEU A 358 -9.83 10.92 6.86
C LEU A 358 -11.19 11.59 7.11
N LEU A 359 -11.99 11.76 6.06
CA LEU A 359 -13.33 12.37 6.14
C LEU A 359 -14.27 11.53 7.01
N SER A 360 -14.20 10.21 6.90
CA SER A 360 -15.01 9.29 7.71
C SER A 360 -14.64 9.36 9.20
N SER A 361 -13.36 9.49 9.53
CA SER A 361 -12.90 9.71 10.92
C SER A 361 -13.50 10.97 11.52
N VAL A 362 -13.49 12.08 10.76
CA VAL A 362 -14.09 13.35 11.19
C VAL A 362 -15.60 13.20 11.35
N LYS A 363 -16.28 12.51 10.42
CA LYS A 363 -17.72 12.25 10.47
C LYS A 363 -18.13 11.53 11.76
N VAL A 364 -17.37 10.51 12.17
CA VAL A 364 -17.61 9.78 13.43
C VAL A 364 -17.06 10.51 14.66
N LYS A 365 -16.65 11.78 14.51
CA LYS A 365 -16.14 12.66 15.55
C LYS A 365 -14.89 12.12 16.26
N ASN A 366 -14.08 11.34 15.54
CA ASN A 366 -12.77 10.89 16.02
C ASN A 366 -11.68 11.91 15.66
N LEU A 367 -10.48 11.72 16.22
CA LEU A 367 -9.30 12.55 15.94
C LEU A 367 -8.34 11.79 15.01
N PRO A 368 -8.29 12.08 13.70
CA PRO A 368 -7.52 11.30 12.73
C PRO A 368 -6.03 11.10 13.10
N ASP A 369 -5.39 12.09 13.72
CA ASP A 369 -3.98 12.03 14.10
C ASP A 369 -3.73 11.07 15.27
N THR A 370 -4.74 10.85 16.12
CA THR A 370 -4.68 10.00 17.33
C THR A 370 -5.99 9.21 17.54
N PRO A 371 -6.37 8.35 16.58
CA PRO A 371 -7.72 7.82 16.48
C PRO A 371 -8.04 6.73 17.53
N SER A 372 -7.03 6.15 18.18
CA SER A 372 -7.19 5.16 19.24
C SER A 372 -7.19 5.83 20.62
N ALA A 373 -8.30 6.47 21.00
CA ALA A 373 -8.45 7.15 22.30
C ALA A 373 -8.20 6.24 23.52
N THR A 374 -8.45 4.93 23.38
CA THR A 374 -8.21 3.89 24.40
C THR A 374 -6.73 3.52 24.56
N GLY A 375 -5.88 3.86 23.59
CA GLY A 375 -4.47 3.43 23.52
C GLY A 375 -4.26 1.94 23.24
N THR A 376 -5.31 1.18 22.89
CA THR A 376 -5.21 -0.27 22.61
C THR A 376 -4.54 -0.56 21.26
N VAL A 377 -4.56 0.39 20.32
CA VAL A 377 -3.77 0.33 19.08
C VAL A 377 -2.80 1.51 19.07
N ASN A 378 -1.57 1.32 18.59
CA ASN A 378 -0.49 2.29 18.69
C ASN A 378 0.20 2.50 17.33
N ARG A 379 0.62 3.74 17.04
CA ARG A 379 1.40 4.10 15.84
C ARG A 379 2.66 3.25 15.64
N VAL A 380 3.35 2.95 16.75
CA VAL A 380 4.39 1.93 16.82
C VAL A 380 3.85 0.84 17.72
N VAL A 381 3.84 -0.39 17.24
CA VAL A 381 3.31 -1.54 17.98
C VAL A 381 3.97 -1.65 19.37
N LYS A 382 3.18 -2.00 20.37
CA LYS A 382 3.62 -2.21 21.76
C LYS A 382 3.15 -3.57 22.24
N GLY A 383 3.87 -4.17 23.18
CA GLY A 383 3.48 -5.43 23.83
C GLY A 383 3.83 -6.70 23.05
N VAL A 384 4.52 -6.60 21.91
CA VAL A 384 5.01 -7.77 21.17
C VAL A 384 6.24 -8.34 21.87
N THR A 385 6.16 -9.62 22.24
CA THR A 385 7.30 -10.37 22.78
C THR A 385 7.83 -11.28 21.68
N ILE A 386 9.10 -11.11 21.33
CA ILE A 386 9.79 -12.02 20.40
C ILE A 386 10.40 -13.16 21.20
N HIS A 387 9.89 -14.37 20.98
CA HIS A 387 10.42 -15.58 21.60
C HIS A 387 11.62 -16.10 20.79
N PRO A 388 12.70 -16.56 21.43
CA PRO A 388 13.82 -17.18 20.74
C PRO A 388 13.36 -18.40 19.92
N PHE A 389 13.88 -18.53 18.69
CA PHE A 389 13.69 -19.71 17.86
C PHE A 389 14.89 -20.66 18.06
N GLU A 390 14.66 -21.80 18.70
CA GLU A 390 15.65 -22.86 18.90
C GLU A 390 15.44 -23.96 17.86
N LYS A 391 16.48 -24.27 17.08
CA LYS A 391 16.46 -25.31 16.04
C LYS A 391 16.84 -26.68 16.61
#